data_AF-A0A383ENE2-F1
#
_entry.id   AF-A0A383ENE2-F1
#
_cell.length_a   1.000
_cell.length_b   1.000
_cell.length_c   1.000
_cell.angle_alpha   90.00
_cell.angle_beta   90.00
_cell.angle_gamma   90.00
#
_symmetry.space_group_name_H-M   'P 1'
#
loop_
_entity.id
_entity.type
_entity.pdbx_description
1 polymer ?
#
loop_
_entity_poly.entity_id
_entity_poly.type
_entity_poly.pdbx_seq_one_letter_code
_entity_poly.pdbx_strand_id
1 'polypeptide(L)'
;VKAETSLSVNLKDTLLELKSIPVIAAGGISNGTQIAQYLEWGAKAVSIGTRFVASYEAHALQTYKERILSSGASDTVLTNLYDVGWPDAKHRVIRTKCYDSWESAGRPKPGERDGENDMIGVIRTEANTLEIPRYTVYPPLPEFEGDEDELPFYAGTSVDGISRIFSVENIMKNLVEEIKLTINRKK
;
A
#
# COMPACT_ATOMS: atom_id res chain seq x y z
N VAL A 1 -14.80 -8.82 -0.14
CA VAL A 1 -14.64 -7.35 -0.06
C VAL A 1 -13.97 -6.87 -1.33
N LYS A 2 -14.63 -6.05 -2.16
CA LYS A 2 -13.99 -5.44 -3.34
C LYS A 2 -13.14 -4.25 -2.88
N ALA A 3 -11.95 -4.05 -3.44
CA ALA A 3 -10.99 -2.99 -3.05
C ALA A 3 -11.48 -1.54 -3.31
N GLU A 4 -12.71 -1.39 -3.80
CA GLU A 4 -13.39 -0.12 -4.12
C GLU A 4 -14.18 0.43 -2.93
N THR A 5 -14.46 -0.40 -1.92
CA THR A 5 -15.19 0.01 -0.71
C THR A 5 -14.27 -0.03 0.50
N SER A 6 -14.29 1.04 1.31
CA SER A 6 -13.55 1.07 2.57
C SER A 6 -13.94 -0.09 3.48
N LEU A 7 -12.96 -0.69 4.16
CA LEU A 7 -13.19 -1.74 5.14
C LEU A 7 -14.19 -1.30 6.22
N SER A 8 -14.11 -0.03 6.64
CA SER A 8 -14.99 0.53 7.68
C SER A 8 -16.48 0.48 7.33
N VAL A 9 -16.83 0.41 6.04
CA VAL A 9 -18.23 0.31 5.59
C VAL A 9 -18.76 -1.11 5.74
N ASN A 10 -17.95 -2.12 5.38
CA ASN A 10 -18.44 -3.50 5.23
C ASN A 10 -18.08 -4.43 6.39
N LEU A 11 -17.21 -4.00 7.32
CA LEU A 11 -16.69 -4.90 8.34
C LEU A 11 -17.81 -5.44 9.24
N LYS A 12 -18.72 -4.59 9.70
CA LYS A 12 -19.78 -5.02 10.62
C LYS A 12 -20.67 -6.10 10.01
N ASP A 13 -21.06 -5.92 8.74
CA ASP A 13 -21.84 -6.91 8.00
C ASP A 13 -21.06 -8.22 7.84
N THR A 14 -19.77 -8.12 7.50
CA THR A 14 -18.88 -9.29 7.41
C THR A 14 -18.78 -10.05 8.73
N LEU A 15 -18.69 -9.33 9.86
CA LEU A 15 -18.63 -9.93 11.19
C LEU A 15 -19.95 -10.62 11.58
N LEU A 16 -21.10 -10.05 11.19
CA LEU A 16 -22.42 -10.66 11.42
C LEU A 16 -22.58 -11.98 10.65
N GLU A 17 -22.05 -12.06 9.43
CA GLU A 17 -22.09 -13.27 8.61
C GLU A 17 -21.17 -14.38 9.14
N LEU A 18 -19.95 -14.03 9.53
CA LEU A 18 -18.91 -15.00 9.91
C LEU A 18 -19.01 -15.48 11.37
N LYS A 19 -19.77 -14.79 12.21
CA LYS A 19 -20.11 -15.13 13.61
C LYS A 19 -18.91 -15.56 14.46
N SER A 20 -18.61 -16.86 14.49
CA SER A 20 -17.60 -17.47 15.36
C SER A 20 -16.20 -17.51 14.76
N ILE A 21 -16.02 -17.20 13.47
CA ILE A 21 -14.71 -17.21 12.82
C ILE A 21 -13.93 -15.94 13.24
N PRO A 22 -12.71 -16.05 13.79
CA PRO A 22 -11.87 -14.89 14.07
C PRO A 22 -11.56 -14.10 12.79
N VAL A 23 -11.89 -12.81 12.79
CA VAL A 23 -11.62 -11.91 11.66
C VAL A 23 -10.46 -10.99 11.99
N ILE A 24 -9.52 -10.86 11.05
CA ILE A 24 -8.42 -9.89 11.08
C ILE A 24 -8.76 -8.77 10.09
N ALA A 25 -8.90 -7.54 10.59
CA ALA A 25 -9.23 -6.37 9.79
C ALA A 25 -7.98 -5.82 9.08
N ALA A 26 -8.02 -5.65 7.76
CA ALA A 26 -6.87 -5.19 6.98
C ALA A 26 -7.25 -4.14 5.94
N GLY A 27 -6.46 -3.05 5.87
CA GLY A 27 -6.65 -1.96 4.90
C GLY A 27 -7.21 -0.68 5.54
N GLY A 28 -6.60 0.46 5.20
CA GLY A 28 -7.01 1.77 5.73
C GLY A 28 -6.61 2.04 7.19
N ILE A 29 -5.68 1.25 7.74
CA ILE A 29 -5.23 1.34 9.14
C ILE A 29 -3.80 1.89 9.17
N SER A 30 -3.57 2.98 9.91
CA SER A 30 -2.25 3.57 10.14
C SER A 30 -2.01 4.06 11.57
N ASN A 31 -3.04 4.12 12.42
CA ASN A 31 -2.93 4.60 13.80
C ASN A 31 -3.73 3.74 14.79
N GLY A 32 -3.43 3.88 16.09
CA GLY A 32 -4.03 3.09 17.17
C GLY A 32 -5.50 3.42 17.45
N THR A 33 -5.98 4.63 17.13
CA THR A 33 -7.41 4.97 17.23
C THR A 33 -8.25 4.13 16.26
N GLN A 34 -7.78 3.97 15.02
CA GLN A 34 -8.42 3.08 14.04
C GLN A 34 -8.38 1.64 14.52
N ILE A 35 -7.25 1.16 15.05
CA ILE A 35 -7.14 -0.21 15.61
C ILE A 35 -8.19 -0.42 16.70
N ALA A 36 -8.28 0.49 17.67
CA ALA A 36 -9.26 0.40 18.75
C ALA A 36 -10.70 0.32 18.22
N GLN A 37 -11.04 1.12 17.20
CA GLN A 37 -12.35 1.07 16.55
C GLN A 37 -12.63 -0.28 15.88
N TYR A 38 -11.66 -0.83 15.15
CA TYR A 38 -11.80 -2.13 14.49
C TYR A 38 -11.97 -3.28 15.49
N LEU A 39 -11.23 -3.25 16.60
CA LEU A 39 -11.37 -4.22 17.69
C LEU A 39 -12.73 -4.13 18.38
N GLU A 40 -13.22 -2.91 18.62
CA GLU A 40 -14.55 -2.67 19.21
C GLU A 40 -15.69 -3.16 18.32
N TRP A 41 -15.54 -3.07 16.99
CA TRP A 41 -16.52 -3.63 16.06
C TRP A 41 -16.54 -5.16 16.06
N GLY A 42 -15.53 -5.82 16.63
CA GLY A 42 -15.48 -7.27 16.83
C GLY A 42 -14.34 -7.97 16.09
N ALA A 43 -13.50 -7.25 15.34
CA ALA A 43 -12.28 -7.84 14.79
C ALA A 43 -11.37 -8.34 15.92
N LYS A 44 -10.70 -9.47 15.70
CA LYS A 44 -9.80 -10.07 16.70
C LYS A 44 -8.38 -9.55 16.61
N ALA A 45 -7.99 -9.06 15.44
CA ALA A 45 -6.72 -8.39 15.21
C ALA A 45 -6.84 -7.45 14.00
N VAL A 46 -5.76 -6.73 13.74
CA VAL A 46 -5.60 -5.92 12.53
C VAL A 46 -4.34 -6.37 11.77
N SER A 47 -4.32 -6.16 10.46
CA SER A 47 -3.13 -6.27 9.62
C SER A 47 -2.85 -4.92 8.96
N ILE A 48 -1.62 -4.44 9.12
CA ILE A 48 -1.20 -3.09 8.75
C ILE A 48 -0.03 -3.20 7.78
N GLY A 49 -0.17 -2.60 6.59
CA GLY A 49 0.85 -2.60 5.53
C GLY A 49 1.60 -1.28 5.43
N THR A 50 1.00 -0.29 4.75
CA THR A 50 1.64 0.98 4.37
C THR A 50 2.38 1.71 5.51
N ARG A 51 1.85 1.69 6.74
CA ARG A 51 2.53 2.29 7.91
C ARG A 51 3.90 1.67 8.19
N PHE A 52 4.05 0.36 7.97
CA PHE A 52 5.30 -0.35 8.18
C PHE A 52 6.28 -0.25 7.00
N VAL A 53 5.80 0.04 5.78
CA VAL A 53 6.70 0.40 4.66
C VAL A 53 7.48 1.67 5.00
N ALA A 54 6.83 2.66 5.62
CA ALA A 54 7.45 3.86 6.15
C ALA A 54 8.13 3.61 7.53
N SER A 55 9.00 2.59 7.59
CA SER A 55 9.87 2.30 8.73
C SER A 55 11.35 2.26 8.33
N TYR A 56 12.27 2.36 9.29
CA TYR A 56 13.70 2.23 9.01
C TYR A 56 14.06 0.81 8.55
N GLU A 57 13.39 -0.19 9.10
CA GLU A 57 13.63 -1.62 8.91
C GLU A 57 13.06 -2.15 7.59
N ALA A 58 12.09 -1.46 6.99
CA ALA A 58 11.53 -1.87 5.71
C ALA A 58 12.60 -1.83 4.61
N HIS A 59 12.77 -2.96 3.91
CA HIS A 59 13.59 -3.08 2.71
C HIS A 59 12.85 -2.49 1.50
N ALA A 60 12.73 -1.16 1.51
CA ALA A 60 12.04 -0.38 0.51
C ALA A 60 12.91 0.82 0.13
N LEU A 61 12.84 1.22 -1.13
CA LEU A 61 13.58 2.37 -1.64
C LEU A 61 13.24 3.64 -0.83
N GLN A 62 14.23 4.49 -0.58
CA GLN A 62 14.05 5.65 0.30
C GLN A 62 13.01 6.62 -0.26
N THR A 63 12.99 6.84 -1.57
CA THR A 63 12.00 7.66 -2.28
C THR A 63 10.58 7.10 -2.14
N TYR A 64 10.41 5.79 -1.99
CA TYR A 64 9.10 5.18 -1.73
C TYR A 64 8.59 5.50 -0.33
N LYS A 65 9.47 5.43 0.68
CA LYS A 65 9.13 5.87 2.04
C LYS A 65 8.76 7.36 2.04
N GLU A 66 9.50 8.20 1.34
CA GLU A 66 9.24 9.65 1.22
C GLU A 66 7.92 9.94 0.48
N ARG A 67 7.63 9.19 -0.58
CA ARG A 67 6.38 9.33 -1.33
C ARG A 67 5.17 8.95 -0.49
N ILE A 68 5.28 7.94 0.38
CA ILE A 68 4.24 7.63 1.37
C ILE A 68 3.98 8.82 2.29
N LEU A 69 5.03 9.52 2.73
CA LEU A 69 4.92 10.67 3.64
C LEU A 69 4.31 11.92 2.99
N SER A 70 4.54 12.11 1.69
CA SER A 70 4.09 13.28 0.94
C SER A 70 2.75 13.09 0.22
N SER A 71 2.16 11.89 0.29
CA SER A 71 0.90 11.55 -0.39
C SER A 71 -0.29 11.51 0.57
N GLY A 72 -1.42 12.05 0.12
CA GLY A 72 -2.73 11.87 0.75
C GLY A 72 -3.49 10.68 0.17
N ALA A 73 -4.63 10.33 0.78
CA ALA A 73 -5.48 9.24 0.29
C ALA A 73 -5.93 9.43 -1.17
N SER A 74 -6.15 10.67 -1.61
CA SER A 74 -6.55 11.04 -2.97
C SER A 74 -5.46 10.81 -4.02
N ASP A 75 -4.20 10.73 -3.59
CA ASP A 75 -3.06 10.47 -4.46
C ASP A 75 -2.87 8.98 -4.72
N THR A 76 -3.73 8.12 -4.15
CA THR A 76 -3.74 6.68 -4.42
C THR A 76 -4.83 6.30 -5.41
N VAL A 77 -4.51 5.37 -6.29
CA VAL A 77 -5.42 4.86 -7.34
C VAL A 77 -5.49 3.35 -7.29
N LEU A 78 -6.70 2.80 -7.50
CA LEU A 78 -6.90 1.38 -7.75
C LEU A 78 -6.81 1.15 -9.26
N THR A 79 -5.87 0.34 -9.71
CA THR A 79 -5.50 0.22 -11.13
C THR A 79 -5.09 -1.20 -11.53
N ASN A 80 -5.16 -1.47 -12.83
CA ASN A 80 -4.62 -2.68 -13.49
C ASN A 80 -3.42 -2.35 -14.38
N LEU A 81 -2.82 -1.16 -14.23
CA LEU A 81 -1.71 -0.73 -15.09
C LEU A 81 -0.50 -1.64 -14.95
N TYR A 82 -0.14 -1.95 -13.70
CA TYR A 82 1.03 -2.76 -13.36
C TYR A 82 0.62 -4.24 -13.30
N ASP A 83 0.80 -4.94 -14.41
CA ASP A 83 0.28 -6.29 -14.62
C ASP A 83 1.28 -7.26 -15.26
N VAL A 84 2.52 -6.83 -15.53
CA VAL A 84 3.55 -7.71 -16.08
C VAL A 84 3.87 -8.81 -15.07
N GLY A 85 3.59 -10.06 -15.46
CA GLY A 85 3.71 -11.25 -14.60
C GLY A 85 2.47 -11.54 -13.74
N TRP A 86 1.51 -10.61 -13.67
CA TRP A 86 0.26 -10.79 -12.91
C TRP A 86 -0.93 -10.10 -13.61
N PRO A 87 -1.44 -10.67 -14.73
CA PRO A 87 -2.53 -10.06 -15.49
C PRO A 87 -3.83 -9.99 -14.69
N ASP A 88 -4.64 -8.97 -14.98
CA ASP A 88 -5.98 -8.74 -14.43
C ASP A 88 -6.04 -8.55 -12.89
N ALA A 89 -4.91 -8.26 -12.25
CA ALA A 89 -4.83 -8.01 -10.82
C ALA A 89 -4.94 -6.50 -10.49
N LYS A 90 -6.02 -6.13 -9.77
CA LYS A 90 -6.19 -4.77 -9.26
C LYS A 90 -5.24 -4.49 -8.11
N HIS A 91 -4.37 -3.51 -8.28
CA HIS A 91 -3.46 -3.03 -7.24
C HIS A 91 -3.79 -1.60 -6.84
N ARG A 92 -3.50 -1.24 -5.58
CA ARG A 92 -3.55 0.16 -5.15
C ARG A 92 -2.13 0.71 -5.00
N VAL A 93 -1.88 1.80 -5.69
CA VAL A 93 -0.58 2.47 -5.77
C VAL A 93 -0.75 3.97 -5.58
N ILE A 94 0.31 4.65 -5.17
CA ILE A 94 0.42 6.10 -5.28
C ILE A 94 0.60 6.45 -6.76
N ARG A 95 -0.05 7.52 -7.22
CA ARG A 95 0.07 8.02 -8.60
C ARG A 95 1.51 8.42 -8.91
N THR A 96 1.97 8.03 -10.09
CA THR A 96 3.28 8.38 -10.65
C THR A 96 3.12 9.00 -12.03
N LYS A 97 4.20 9.54 -12.60
CA LYS A 97 4.19 10.06 -13.97
C LYS A 97 3.85 8.98 -15.00
N CYS A 98 4.30 7.74 -14.77
CA CYS A 98 3.93 6.58 -15.58
C CYS A 98 2.42 6.37 -15.56
N TYR A 99 1.80 6.36 -14.38
CA TYR A 99 0.35 6.27 -14.26
C TYR A 99 -0.38 7.43 -14.94
N ASP A 100 0.06 8.67 -14.70
CA ASP A 100 -0.58 9.86 -15.26
C ASP A 100 -0.50 9.89 -16.79
N SER A 101 0.63 9.46 -17.36
CA SER A 101 0.81 9.33 -18.82
C SER A 101 -0.11 8.28 -19.41
N TRP A 102 -0.17 7.08 -18.80
CA TRP A 102 -1.08 6.02 -19.22
C TRP A 102 -2.55 6.44 -19.11
N GLU A 103 -2.94 7.12 -18.03
CA GLU A 103 -4.29 7.64 -17.86
C GLU A 103 -4.64 8.69 -18.93
N SER A 104 -3.73 9.62 -19.18
CA SER A 104 -3.90 10.68 -20.19
C SER A 104 -3.98 10.14 -21.62
N ALA A 105 -3.32 9.00 -21.89
CA ALA A 105 -3.42 8.27 -23.15
C ALA A 105 -4.74 7.49 -23.33
N GLY A 106 -5.68 7.59 -22.38
CA GLY A 106 -6.98 6.92 -22.45
C GLY A 106 -6.98 5.50 -21.88
N ARG A 107 -5.98 5.16 -21.04
CA ARG A 107 -5.85 3.86 -20.38
C ARG A 107 -5.78 2.67 -21.37
N PRO A 108 -4.85 2.68 -22.34
CA PRO A 108 -4.72 1.60 -23.32
C PRO A 108 -4.51 0.23 -22.64
N LYS A 109 -5.01 -0.81 -23.30
CA LYS A 109 -4.91 -2.21 -22.86
C LYS A 109 -3.51 -2.77 -23.15
N PRO A 110 -3.09 -3.87 -22.49
CA PRO A 110 -1.88 -4.58 -22.91
C PRO A 110 -1.90 -4.88 -24.41
N GLY A 111 -0.79 -4.66 -25.11
CA GLY A 111 -0.67 -4.69 -26.57
C GLY A 111 -0.75 -3.31 -27.24
N GLU A 112 -1.29 -2.31 -26.54
CA GLU A 112 -1.55 -0.96 -27.05
C GLU A 112 -0.92 0.13 -26.19
N ARG A 113 -0.22 -0.23 -25.11
CA ARG A 113 0.36 0.74 -24.17
C ARG A 113 1.67 1.27 -24.70
N ASP A 114 1.89 2.56 -24.45
CA ASP A 114 3.16 3.22 -24.76
C ASP A 114 4.32 2.57 -24.00
N GLY A 115 5.40 2.24 -24.71
CA GLY A 115 6.62 1.67 -24.14
C GLY A 115 6.45 0.36 -23.37
N GLU A 116 5.40 -0.44 -23.63
CA GLU A 116 5.12 -1.64 -22.82
C GLU A 116 6.17 -2.75 -22.89
N ASN A 117 7.01 -2.72 -23.91
CA ASN A 117 8.13 -3.64 -24.09
C ASN A 117 9.47 -3.01 -23.69
N ASP A 118 9.48 -1.78 -23.19
CA ASP A 118 10.69 -1.09 -22.78
C ASP A 118 11.17 -1.63 -21.43
N MET A 119 12.49 -1.68 -21.26
CA MET A 119 13.12 -1.96 -19.96
C MET A 119 13.40 -0.64 -19.25
N ILE A 120 12.81 -0.46 -18.06
CA ILE A 120 12.87 0.78 -17.27
C ILE A 120 14.05 0.82 -16.30
N GLY A 121 14.71 -0.32 -16.12
CA GLY A 121 15.84 -0.45 -15.21
C GLY A 121 16.23 -1.91 -14.96
N VAL A 122 17.06 -2.11 -13.95
CA VAL A 122 17.52 -3.42 -13.50
C VAL A 122 17.45 -3.53 -11.98
N ILE A 123 17.24 -4.73 -11.47
CA ILE A 123 17.48 -5.08 -10.06
C ILE A 123 18.75 -5.92 -10.01
N ARG A 124 19.76 -5.44 -9.28
CA ARG A 124 21.03 -6.17 -9.10
C ARG A 124 21.07 -6.86 -7.75
N THR A 125 21.23 -8.17 -7.77
CA THR A 125 21.50 -8.98 -6.58
C THR A 125 22.91 -9.57 -6.67
N GLU A 126 23.44 -10.11 -5.58
CA GLU A 126 24.74 -10.81 -5.59
C GLU A 126 24.78 -11.97 -6.59
N ALA A 127 23.64 -12.63 -6.82
CA ALA A 127 23.54 -13.81 -7.67
C ALA A 127 23.22 -13.50 -9.14
N ASN A 128 22.36 -12.51 -9.40
CA ASN A 128 21.79 -12.25 -10.72
C ASN A 128 21.47 -10.78 -10.96
N THR A 129 21.43 -10.37 -12.23
CA THR A 129 20.82 -9.12 -12.69
C THR A 129 19.49 -9.44 -13.35
N LEU A 130 18.42 -8.77 -12.92
CA LEU A 130 17.09 -8.90 -13.47
C LEU A 130 16.73 -7.60 -14.21
N GLU A 131 16.39 -7.70 -15.51
CA GLU A 131 15.84 -6.58 -16.25
C GLU A 131 14.38 -6.36 -15.87
N ILE A 132 14.02 -5.09 -15.65
CA ILE A 132 12.69 -4.69 -15.19
C ILE A 132 11.95 -4.02 -16.34
N PRO A 133 10.89 -4.65 -16.87
CA PRO A 133 10.08 -4.05 -17.93
C PRO A 133 9.19 -2.94 -17.37
N ARG A 134 8.76 -2.03 -18.24
CA ARG A 134 7.70 -1.06 -17.94
C ARG A 134 6.43 -1.79 -17.51
N TYR A 135 5.62 -1.17 -16.65
CA TYR A 135 4.40 -1.76 -16.09
C TYR A 135 4.63 -3.02 -15.24
N THR A 136 5.84 -3.17 -14.71
CA THR A 136 6.22 -4.21 -13.77
C THR A 136 5.36 -4.23 -12.51
N VAL A 137 5.21 -5.41 -11.92
CA VAL A 137 4.69 -5.56 -10.56
C VAL A 137 5.77 -5.47 -9.48
N TYR A 138 7.05 -5.40 -9.85
CA TYR A 138 8.15 -5.29 -8.87
C TYR A 138 8.04 -3.96 -8.08
N PRO A 139 8.03 -4.00 -6.73
CA PRO A 139 7.95 -2.79 -5.93
C PRO A 139 9.26 -1.98 -5.97
N PRO A 140 9.25 -0.71 -5.52
CA PRO A 140 10.48 0.07 -5.34
C PRO A 140 11.40 -0.53 -4.29
N LEU A 141 12.42 -1.24 -4.76
CA LEU A 141 13.46 -1.88 -3.94
C LEU A 141 14.77 -1.08 -4.00
N PRO A 142 15.58 -1.06 -2.92
CA PRO A 142 16.88 -0.40 -2.90
C PRO A 142 17.84 -0.84 -4.01
N GLU A 143 17.72 -2.07 -4.49
CA GLU A 143 18.55 -2.66 -5.55
C GLU A 143 18.17 -2.24 -6.96
N PHE A 144 17.08 -1.47 -7.12
CA PHE A 144 16.64 -1.01 -8.43
C PHE A 144 17.50 0.16 -8.93
N GLU A 145 18.00 0.03 -10.14
CA GLU A 145 18.71 1.07 -10.89
C GLU A 145 17.93 1.38 -12.16
N GLY A 146 17.34 2.58 -12.26
CA GLY A 146 16.50 2.99 -13.39
C GLY A 146 15.64 4.20 -13.07
N ASP A 147 14.59 4.42 -13.86
CA ASP A 147 13.60 5.46 -13.55
C ASP A 147 12.60 4.95 -12.51
N GLU A 148 12.73 5.46 -11.28
CA GLU A 148 11.86 5.07 -10.17
C GLU A 148 10.40 5.49 -10.37
N ASP A 149 10.11 6.56 -11.13
CA ASP A 149 8.75 7.03 -11.41
C ASP A 149 7.95 6.03 -12.27
N GLU A 150 8.62 5.07 -12.90
CA GLU A 150 8.02 3.96 -13.66
C GLU A 150 7.60 2.78 -12.76
N LEU A 151 7.99 2.75 -11.49
CA LEU A 151 7.67 1.66 -10.57
C LEU A 151 6.31 1.83 -9.85
N PRO A 152 5.64 0.73 -9.48
CA PRO A 152 4.42 0.77 -8.69
C PRO A 152 4.70 1.07 -7.20
N PHE A 153 4.47 2.30 -6.76
CA PHE A 153 4.52 2.67 -5.34
C PHE A 153 3.28 2.16 -4.58
N TYR A 154 3.23 0.87 -4.26
CA TYR A 154 2.08 0.23 -3.61
C TYR A 154 1.69 0.92 -2.29
N ALA A 155 0.45 1.34 -2.15
CA ALA A 155 0.00 1.94 -0.90
C ALA A 155 -1.51 1.87 -0.74
N GLY A 156 -1.96 1.67 0.51
CA GLY A 156 -3.35 1.86 0.87
C GLY A 156 -3.69 3.33 1.00
N THR A 157 -4.97 3.66 1.11
CA THR A 157 -5.44 5.02 1.44
C THR A 157 -4.99 5.50 2.82
N SER A 158 -4.40 4.62 3.65
CA SER A 158 -3.88 4.98 4.97
C SER A 158 -2.60 5.82 4.95
N VAL A 159 -2.03 6.11 3.76
CA VAL A 159 -0.97 7.11 3.57
C VAL A 159 -1.29 8.45 4.24
N ASP A 160 -2.57 8.83 4.26
CA ASP A 160 -3.06 10.07 4.88
C ASP A 160 -2.73 10.19 6.39
N GLY A 161 -2.56 9.05 7.07
CA GLY A 161 -2.19 9.00 8.48
C GLY A 161 -0.68 8.83 8.73
N ILE A 162 0.16 8.98 7.71
CA ILE A 162 1.60 8.69 7.76
C ILE A 162 2.41 9.92 7.39
N SER A 163 2.97 10.61 8.39
CA SER A 163 3.71 11.87 8.17
C SER A 163 5.19 11.81 8.55
N ARG A 164 5.66 10.68 9.10
CA ARG A 164 7.05 10.48 9.57
C ARG A 164 7.49 9.04 9.40
N ILE A 165 8.78 8.82 9.17
CA ILE A 165 9.42 7.51 9.24
C ILE A 165 9.85 7.26 10.69
N PHE A 166 9.60 6.06 11.19
CA PHE A 166 9.96 5.63 12.55
C PHE A 166 10.61 4.24 12.51
N SER A 167 11.29 3.84 13.59
CA SER A 167 11.59 2.42 13.78
C SER A 167 10.29 1.64 13.99
N VAL A 168 10.28 0.35 13.63
CA VAL A 168 9.18 -0.57 13.92
C VAL A 168 8.83 -0.55 15.41
N GLU A 169 9.85 -0.49 16.28
CA GLU A 169 9.64 -0.37 17.72
C GLU A 169 8.81 0.86 18.09
N ASN A 170 9.17 2.03 17.56
CA ASN A 170 8.46 3.28 17.85
C ASN A 170 7.06 3.31 17.21
N ILE A 171 6.89 2.73 16.01
CA ILE A 171 5.56 2.52 15.43
C ILE A 171 4.70 1.71 16.39
N MET A 172 5.19 0.57 16.87
CA MET A 172 4.45 -0.30 17.79
C MET A 172 4.13 0.40 19.12
N LYS A 173 5.07 1.14 19.71
CA LYS A 173 4.84 1.93 20.92
C LYS A 173 3.71 2.93 20.72
N ASN A 174 3.77 3.72 19.65
CA ASN A 174 2.76 4.74 19.34
C ASN A 174 1.38 4.11 19.14
N LEU A 175 1.30 3.02 18.35
CA LEU A 175 0.03 2.31 18.13
C LEU A 175 -0.58 1.82 19.44
N VAL A 176 0.22 1.22 20.33
CA VAL A 176 -0.24 0.71 21.64
C VAL A 176 -0.69 1.86 22.55
N GLU A 177 0.05 2.96 22.58
CA GLU A 177 -0.30 4.14 23.38
C GLU A 177 -1.63 4.74 22.91
N GLU A 178 -1.79 4.95 21.61
CA GLU A 178 -3.02 5.48 21.01
C GLU A 178 -4.23 4.56 21.25
N ILE A 179 -4.05 3.24 21.19
CA ILE A 179 -5.09 2.26 21.56
C ILE A 179 -5.52 2.47 23.03
N LYS A 180 -4.56 2.52 23.96
CA LYS A 180 -4.84 2.71 25.39
C LYS A 180 -5.58 4.03 25.65
N LEU A 181 -5.12 5.11 25.04
CA LEU A 181 -5.77 6.43 25.17
C LEU A 181 -7.20 6.40 24.60
N THR A 182 -7.40 5.74 23.46
CA THR A 182 -8.73 5.65 22.81
C THR A 182 -9.71 4.85 23.67
N ILE A 183 -9.28 3.72 24.23
CA ILE A 183 -10.12 2.89 25.11
C ILE A 183 -10.44 3.62 26.43
N ASN A 184 -9.47 4.33 27.02
CA ASN A 184 -9.68 5.02 28.29
C ASN A 184 -10.60 6.25 28.18
N ARG A 185 -10.63 6.93 27.03
CA ARG A 185 -11.55 8.06 26.79
C ARG A 185 -13.02 7.66 26.69
N LYS A 186 -13.32 6.37 26.48
CA LYS A 186 -14.68 5.84 26.34
C LYS A 186 -15.27 5.30 27.64
N LYS A 187 -14.48 5.23 28.71
CA LYS A 187 -14.91 4.88 30.06
C LYS A 187 -15.26 6.13 30.85
#